data_AF-A0AAD7D1G6-F1
#
_entry.id   AF-A0AAD7D1G6-F1
#
_cell.length_a   1.000
_cell.length_b   1.000
_cell.length_c   1.000
_cell.angle_alpha   90.00
_cell.angle_beta   90.00
_cell.angle_gamma   90.00
#
_symmetry.space_group_name_H-M   'P 1'
#
loop_
_entity.id
_entity.type
_entity.pdbx_description
1 polymer ?
#
loop_
_entity_poly.entity_id
_entity_poly.type
_entity_poly.pdbx_seq_one_letter_code
_entity_poly.pdbx_strand_id
1 'polypeptide(L)' 'GPGIPRRDRRDLRARYCRLMLIFFKPWHHAVDLRGENTSWEAAFKEFTHTCSPAVTAKMENMQILHECRDSRDD' A
#
# COMPACT_ATOMS: atom_id res chain seq x y z
N GLY A 1 4.64 -18.45 -0.80
CA GLY A 1 3.92 -17.48 -1.64
C GLY A 1 4.69 -16.17 -1.72
N PRO A 2 4.62 -15.41 -2.83
CA PRO A 2 5.40 -14.17 -2.96
C PRO A 2 4.94 -13.15 -1.93
N GLY A 3 5.88 -12.63 -1.14
CA GLY A 3 5.61 -11.69 -0.05
C GLY A 3 5.08 -10.35 -0.56
N ILE A 4 4.32 -9.65 0.30
CA ILE A 4 3.82 -8.31 -0.01
C ILE A 4 5.02 -7.39 -0.36
N PRO A 5 4.94 -6.61 -1.45
CA PRO A 5 6.04 -5.77 -1.91
C PRO A 5 6.36 -4.67 -0.91
N ARG A 6 7.66 -4.45 -0.63
CA ARG A 6 8.13 -3.40 0.29
C ARG A 6 7.99 -2.00 -0.30
N ARG A 7 7.68 -1.02 0.55
CA ARG A 7 7.54 0.40 0.20
C ARG A 7 8.85 1.06 -0.26
N ASP A 8 9.99 0.49 0.13
CA ASP A 8 11.32 1.13 -0.02
C ASP A 8 11.97 0.93 -1.40
N ARG A 9 11.47 -0.01 -2.21
CA ARG A 9 11.89 -0.13 -3.61
C ARG A 9 10.95 0.68 -4.49
N ARG A 10 11.46 1.72 -5.17
CA ARG A 10 10.68 2.52 -6.13
C ARG A 10 9.96 1.66 -7.16
N ASP A 11 10.60 0.60 -7.64
CA ASP A 11 10.00 -0.36 -8.59
C ASP A 11 8.81 -1.14 -8.02
N LEU A 12 8.78 -1.32 -6.70
CA LEU A 12 7.71 -2.03 -5.99
C LEU A 12 6.69 -1.07 -5.37
N ARG A 13 6.98 0.24 -5.32
CA ARG A 13 6.14 1.26 -4.69
C ARG A 13 4.76 1.32 -5.35
N ALA A 14 4.70 1.39 -6.68
CA ALA A 14 3.43 1.37 -7.41
C ALA A 14 2.62 0.09 -7.14
N ARG A 15 3.29 -1.06 -7.00
CA ARG A 15 2.65 -2.35 -6.70
C ARG A 15 2.14 -2.41 -5.25
N TYR A 16 2.91 -1.89 -4.30
CA TYR A 16 2.51 -1.73 -2.91
C TYR A 16 1.31 -0.81 -2.78
N CYS A 17 1.37 0.38 -3.37
CA CYS A 17 0.26 1.35 -3.40
C CYS A 17 -1.03 0.72 -3.95
N ARG A 18 -0.93 -0.02 -5.06
CA ARG A 18 -2.06 -0.75 -5.63
C ARG A 18 -2.63 -1.79 -4.66
N LEU A 19 -1.80 -2.59 -4.02
CA LEU A 19 -2.25 -3.61 -3.07
C LEU A 19 -2.91 -3.00 -1.84
N MET A 20 -2.34 -1.93 -1.28
CA MET A 20 -2.91 -1.25 -0.11
C MET A 20 -4.27 -0.62 -0.44
N LEU A 21 -4.41 -0.01 -1.63
CA LEU A 21 -5.70 0.49 -2.09
C LEU A 21 -6.72 -0.66 -2.22
N ILE A 22 -6.33 -1.81 -2.76
CA ILE A 22 -7.21 -2.98 -2.89
C ILE A 22 -7.70 -3.50 -1.54
N PHE A 23 -6.82 -3.51 -0.53
CA PHE A 23 -7.15 -4.06 0.79
C PHE A 23 -7.98 -3.12 1.66
N PHE A 24 -7.71 -1.82 1.59
CA PHE A 24 -8.22 -0.86 2.57
C PHE A 24 -9.25 0.12 2.01
N LYS A 25 -9.29 0.34 0.70
CA LYS A 25 -10.32 1.16 0.06
C LYS A 25 -11.46 0.23 -0.34
N PRO A 26 -12.73 0.57 -0.07
CA PRO A 26 -13.85 -0.12 -0.71
C PRO A 26 -13.93 0.31 -2.18
N TRP A 27 -13.98 -0.63 -3.11
CA TRP A 27 -14.03 -0.38 -4.56
C TRP A 27 -14.97 -1.36 -5.25
N HIS A 28 -15.64 -0.90 -6.31
CA HIS A 28 -16.46 -1.75 -7.19
C HIS A 28 -15.73 -2.02 -8.52
N HIS A 29 -14.98 -1.02 -9.00
CA HIS A 29 -14.17 -1.11 -10.20
C HIS A 29 -12.73 -0.66 -9.97
N ALA A 30 -11.81 -1.15 -10.81
CA ALA A 30 -10.39 -0.76 -10.72
C ALA A 30 -10.16 0.74 -10.95
N VAL A 31 -11.12 1.44 -11.58
CA VAL A 31 -11.12 2.89 -11.74
C VAL A 31 -11.36 3.61 -10.42
N ASP A 32 -12.16 3.06 -9.51
CA ASP A 32 -12.44 3.65 -8.20
C ASP A 32 -11.19 3.68 -7.30
N LEU A 33 -10.28 2.71 -7.51
CA LEU A 33 -9.02 2.62 -6.78
C LEU A 33 -8.10 3.81 -7.09
N ARG A 34 -7.99 4.19 -8.36
CA ARG A 34 -7.12 5.29 -8.80
C ARG A 34 -7.83 6.64 -8.85
N GLY A 35 -9.14 6.64 -9.03
CA GLY A 35 -9.88 7.83 -9.43
C GLY A 35 -9.37 8.36 -10.77
N GLU A 36 -9.49 9.67 -10.98
CA GLU A 36 -8.93 10.37 -12.15
C GLU A 36 -7.40 10.46 -12.13
N ASN A 37 -6.74 10.04 -11.04
CA ASN A 37 -5.29 10.09 -10.95
C ASN A 37 -4.63 9.05 -11.88
N THR A 38 -3.64 9.50 -12.64
CA THR A 38 -2.94 8.66 -13.62
C THR A 38 -1.99 7.64 -12.98
N SER A 39 -1.56 7.84 -11.73
CA SER A 39 -0.59 6.96 -11.03
C SER A 39 -1.12 6.37 -9.72
N TRP A 40 -0.79 5.11 -9.46
CA TRP A 40 -1.13 4.40 -8.21
C TRP A 40 -0.57 5.08 -6.96
N GLU A 41 0.58 5.75 -7.10
CA GLU A 41 1.22 6.48 -6.00
C GLU A 41 0.45 7.75 -5.63
N ALA A 42 -0.05 8.49 -6.63
CA ALA A 42 -0.87 9.67 -6.39
C ALA A 42 -2.20 9.30 -5.72
N ALA A 43 -2.87 8.27 -6.24
CA ALA A 43 -4.11 7.76 -5.66
C ALA A 43 -3.91 7.24 -4.22
N PHE A 44 -2.81 6.55 -3.97
CA PHE A 44 -2.46 6.09 -2.62
C PHE A 44 -2.16 7.24 -1.68
N LYS A 45 -1.45 8.28 -2.15
CA LYS A 45 -1.18 9.48 -1.36
C LYS A 45 -2.48 10.17 -0.95
N GLU A 46 -3.40 10.36 -1.89
CA GLU A 46 -4.74 10.93 -1.62
C GLU A 46 -5.53 10.05 -0.63
N PHE A 47 -5.49 8.73 -0.81
CA PHE A 47 -6.09 7.79 0.14
C PHE A 47 -5.48 7.90 1.53
N THR A 48 -4.16 8.03 1.67
CA THR A 48 -3.53 8.19 2.98
C THR A 48 -3.93 9.49 3.69
N HIS A 49 -4.26 10.54 2.94
CA HIS A 49 -4.79 11.79 3.51
C HIS A 49 -6.25 11.69 3.97
N THR A 50 -7.02 10.77 3.40
CA THR A 50 -8.46 10.62 3.67
C THR A 50 -8.77 9.42 4.56
N CYS A 51 -7.84 8.46 4.69
CA CYS A 51 -8.05 7.25 5.46
C CYS A 51 -7.99 7.50 6.97
N SER A 52 -8.70 6.67 7.73
CA SER A 52 -8.69 6.78 9.19
C SER A 52 -7.31 6.40 9.76
N PRO A 53 -6.90 7.00 10.90
CA PRO A 53 -5.62 6.69 11.55
C PRO A 53 -5.40 5.21 11.84
N ALA A 54 -6.47 4.47 12.13
CA ALA A 54 -6.43 3.02 12.35
C ALA A 54 -5.99 2.24 11.09
N VAL A 55 -6.35 2.73 9.90
CA VAL A 55 -5.94 2.13 8.63
C VAL A 55 -4.45 2.42 8.40
N THR A 56 -4.02 3.66 8.65
CA THR A 56 -2.60 4.05 8.59
C THR A 56 -1.73 3.19 9.51
N ALA A 57 -2.16 2.99 10.76
CA ALA A 57 -1.46 2.14 11.72
C ALA A 57 -1.39 0.67 11.27
N LYS A 58 -2.44 0.14 10.61
CA LYS A 58 -2.40 -1.21 10.02
C LYS A 58 -1.43 -1.30 8.85
N MET A 59 -1.39 -0.30 7.97
CA MET A 59 -0.42 -0.25 6.87
C MET A 59 1.02 -0.18 7.40
N GLU A 60 1.26 0.59 8.45
CA GLU A 60 2.57 0.70 9.11
C GLU A 60 2.98 -0.61 9.77
N ASN A 61 2.08 -1.28 10.50
CA ASN A 61 2.33 -2.60 11.06
C ASN A 61 2.62 -3.67 10.00
N MET A 62 1.93 -3.63 8.85
CA MET A 62 2.24 -4.52 7.74
C MET A 62 3.65 -4.27 7.21
N GLN A 63 4.10 -3.02 7.14
CA GLN A 63 5.46 -2.67 6.72
C GLN A 63 6.52 -3.15 7.73
N ILE A 64 6.28 -2.96 9.03
CA ILE A 64 7.17 -3.40 10.13
C ILE A 64 7.34 -4.94 10.14
N LEU A 65 6.26 -5.70 9.90
CA LEU A 65 6.33 -7.16 9.82
C LEU A 65 7.29 -7.63 8.72
N HIS A 66 7.41 -6.87 7.62
CA HIS A 66 8.35 -7.17 6.55
C HIS A 66 9.80 -6.81 6.91
N GLU A 67 10.02 -5.69 7.59
CA GLU A 67 11.35 -5.28 8.07
C GLU A 67 11.91 -6.28 9.10
N CYS A 68 11.07 -6.75 10.04
CA CYS A 68 11.46 -7.79 10.99
C CYS A 68 11.72 -9.15 10.36
N ARG A 69 11.08 -9.46 9.21
CA ARG A 69 11.29 -10.73 8.50
C ARG A 69 12.58 -10.72 7.69
N ASP A 70 12.95 -9.58 7.12
CA ASP A 70 14.19 -9.41 6.34
C ASP A 70 15.42 -9.36 7.25
N SER A 71 15.30 -8.69 8.41
CA SER A 71 16.33 -8.64 9.46
C SER A 71 16.64 -10.00 10.11
N ARG A 72 15.85 -11.04 9.78
CA ARG A 72 15.99 -12.41 10.31
C ARG A 72 16.53 -13.41 9.29
N ASP A 73 16.56 -13.05 8.01
CA ASP A 73 17.17 -13.82 6.93
C ASP A 73 18.60 -13.30 6.60
N ASP A 74 19.13 -12.38 7.42
CA ASP A 74 20.52 -11.89 7.41
C ASP A 74 21.34 -12.57 8.53
#